data_AF-A0A1C2TUL7-F1
#
_entry.id   AF-A0A1C2TUL7-F1
#
_cell.length_a   1.000
_cell.length_b   1.000
_cell.length_c   1.000
_cell.angle_alpha   90.00
_cell.angle_beta   90.00
_cell.angle_gamma   90.00
#
_symmetry.space_group_name_H-M   'P 1'
#
loop_
_entity.id
_entity.type
_entity.pdbx_description
1 polymer ?
#
loop_
_entity_poly.entity_id
_entity_poly.type
_entity_poly.pdbx_seq_one_letter_code
_entity_poly.pdbx_strand_id
1 'polypeptide(L)'
;MSWFMILGLAAIVFFNRYYFLEPHVKIKLPLILNKMLNYSAPCLLTAICIPVIFFDGNHLRGVINNPYIYAAIFCIVIAMYLKKVLLSVIASLGFFYFINFLINY
;
A
#
# COMPACT_ATOMS: atom_id res chain seq x y z
N MET A 1 25.91 3.72 10.99
CA MET A 1 25.59 3.00 9.74
C MET A 1 26.75 3.21 8.79
N SER A 2 27.54 2.16 8.52
CA SER A 2 28.80 2.30 7.77
C SER A 2 28.53 2.45 6.27
N TRP A 3 29.28 3.31 5.57
CA TRP A 3 29.17 3.53 4.11
C TRP A 3 29.26 2.22 3.31
N PHE A 4 30.05 1.27 3.79
CA PHE A 4 30.14 -0.08 3.25
C PHE A 4 28.81 -0.85 3.25
N MET A 5 27.97 -0.64 4.26
CA MET A 5 26.68 -1.33 4.39
C MET A 5 25.70 -0.81 3.34
N ILE A 6 25.73 0.50 3.06
CA ILE A 6 24.91 1.15 2.03
C ILE A 6 25.33 0.65 0.65
N LEU A 7 26.63 0.64 0.35
CA LEU A 7 27.13 0.12 -0.92
C LEU A 7 26.86 -1.37 -1.09
N GLY A 8 27.00 -2.17 -0.03
CA GLY A 8 26.69 -3.60 -0.05
C GLY A 8 25.20 -3.86 -0.32
N LEU A 9 24.31 -3.18 0.38
CA LEU A 9 22.85 -3.30 0.16
C LEU A 9 22.45 -2.81 -1.22
N ALA A 10 23.01 -1.68 -1.67
CA ALA A 10 22.78 -1.18 -3.02
C ALA A 10 23.18 -2.22 -4.06
N ALA A 11 24.39 -2.79 -3.96
CA ALA A 11 24.85 -3.83 -4.88
C ALA A 11 23.93 -5.05 -4.91
N ILE A 12 23.48 -5.53 -3.74
CA ILE A 12 22.54 -6.67 -3.64
C ILE A 12 21.20 -6.36 -4.30
N VAL A 13 20.61 -5.18 -4.03
CA VAL A 13 19.33 -4.76 -4.61
C VAL A 13 19.45 -4.58 -6.12
N PHE A 14 20.51 -3.93 -6.60
CA PHE A 14 20.77 -3.77 -8.02
C PHE A 14 20.96 -5.13 -8.69
N PHE A 15 21.73 -6.03 -8.09
CA PHE A 15 21.95 -7.37 -8.64
C PHE A 15 20.65 -8.17 -8.71
N ASN A 16 19.87 -8.23 -7.62
CA ASN A 16 18.59 -8.95 -7.59
C ASN A 16 17.59 -8.38 -8.62
N ARG A 17 17.50 -7.05 -8.74
CA ARG A 17 16.58 -6.40 -9.66
C ARG A 17 17.03 -6.57 -11.11
N TYR A 18 18.29 -6.29 -11.45
CA TYR A 18 18.78 -6.35 -12.83
C TYR A 18 18.84 -7.78 -13.36
N TYR A 19 19.22 -8.76 -12.53
CA TYR A 19 19.23 -10.16 -12.93
C TYR A 19 17.83 -10.69 -13.29
N PHE A 20 16.79 -10.18 -12.62
CA PHE A 20 15.39 -10.49 -12.96
C PHE A 20 14.78 -9.60 -14.05
N LEU A 21 15.32 -8.40 -14.29
CA LEU A 21 14.80 -7.43 -15.28
C LEU A 21 15.42 -7.55 -16.67
N GLU A 22 16.48 -8.34 -16.84
CA GLU A 22 17.17 -8.48 -18.12
C GLU A 22 16.24 -9.17 -19.17
N PRO A 23 15.72 -8.45 -20.18
CA PRO A 23 14.68 -8.98 -21.08
C PRO A 23 15.19 -10.09 -22.02
N HIS A 24 16.52 -10.22 -22.14
CA HIS A 24 17.20 -11.08 -23.10
C HIS A 24 17.64 -12.43 -22.50
N VAL A 25 17.61 -12.58 -21.17
CA VAL A 25 17.73 -13.89 -20.53
C VAL A 25 16.33 -14.48 -20.53
N LYS A 26 16.07 -15.44 -21.42
CA LYS A 26 14.80 -16.19 -21.53
C LYS A 26 14.59 -17.08 -20.30
N ILE A 27 14.60 -16.54 -19.09
CA ILE A 27 14.07 -17.20 -17.91
C ILE A 27 12.57 -17.23 -18.12
N LYS A 28 12.08 -18.32 -18.69
CA LYS A 28 10.64 -18.60 -18.76
C LYS A 28 10.16 -18.84 -17.34
N LEU A 29 9.90 -17.77 -16.57
CA LEU A 29 9.17 -17.91 -15.32
C LEU A 29 7.86 -18.64 -15.68
N PRO A 30 7.58 -19.78 -15.04
CA PRO A 30 6.36 -20.51 -15.34
C PRO A 30 5.17 -19.59 -15.09
N LEU A 31 4.13 -19.72 -15.91
CA LEU A 31 2.92 -18.88 -15.87
C LEU A 31 2.37 -18.70 -14.43
N ILE A 32 2.51 -19.74 -13.60
CA ILE A 32 2.13 -19.76 -12.19
C ILE A 32 2.93 -18.74 -11.37
N LEU A 33 4.25 -18.74 -11.46
CA LEU A 33 5.09 -17.76 -10.75
C LEU A 33 4.78 -16.35 -11.23
N ASN A 34 4.64 -16.14 -12.54
CA ASN A 34 4.34 -14.81 -13.07
C ASN A 34 2.99 -14.27 -12.58
N LYS A 35 1.97 -15.13 -12.48
CA LYS A 35 0.70 -14.80 -11.84
C LYS A 35 0.89 -14.50 -10.35
N MET A 36 1.58 -15.35 -9.60
CA MET A 36 1.84 -15.15 -8.16
C MET A 36 2.55 -13.81 -7.86
N LEU A 37 3.57 -13.46 -8.65
CA LEU A 37 4.26 -12.18 -8.50
C LEU A 37 3.35 -10.98 -8.82
N ASN A 38 2.52 -11.07 -9.86
CA ASN A 38 1.55 -10.01 -10.18
C ASN A 38 0.47 -9.85 -9.10
N TYR A 39 0.07 -10.94 -8.42
CA TYR A 39 -0.85 -10.88 -7.27
C TYR A 39 -0.19 -10.40 -5.98
N SER A 40 1.15 -10.40 -5.91
CA SER A 40 1.88 -9.96 -4.71
C SER A 40 1.66 -8.48 -4.42
N ALA A 41 1.74 -7.61 -5.43
CA ALA A 41 1.57 -6.17 -5.26
C ALA A 41 0.22 -5.76 -4.64
N PRO A 42 -0.95 -6.19 -5.18
CA PRO A 42 -2.24 -5.87 -4.56
C PRO A 42 -2.41 -6.54 -3.18
N CYS A 43 -1.88 -7.75 -2.97
CA CYS A 43 -1.93 -8.44 -1.68
C CYS A 43 -1.12 -7.72 -0.59
N LEU A 44 0.08 -7.26 -0.94
CA LEU A 44 0.92 -6.48 -0.02
C LEU A 44 0.22 -5.17 0.37
N LEU A 45 -0.39 -4.49 -0.61
CA LEU A 45 -1.12 -3.24 -0.36
C LEU A 45 -2.27 -3.46 0.64
N THR A 46 -3.07 -4.52 0.46
CA THR A 46 -4.16 -4.83 1.41
C THR A 46 -3.63 -5.23 2.77
N ALA A 47 -2.55 -6.03 2.83
CA ALA A 47 -1.90 -6.44 4.06
C ALA A 47 -1.33 -5.27 4.87
N ILE A 48 -0.89 -4.19 4.20
CA ILE A 48 -0.40 -2.97 4.86
C ILE A 48 -1.57 -2.04 5.24
N CYS A 49 -2.57 -1.88 4.37
CA CYS A 49 -3.68 -0.96 4.62
C CYS A 49 -4.61 -1.41 5.76
N ILE A 50 -4.95 -2.71 5.81
CA ILE A 50 -5.86 -3.26 6.84
C ILE A 50 -5.41 -2.92 8.28
N PRO A 51 -4.17 -3.24 8.70
CA PRO A 51 -3.74 -2.96 10.06
C PRO A 51 -3.66 -1.46 10.36
N VAL A 52 -3.28 -0.62 9.38
CA VAL A 52 -3.25 0.84 9.54
C VAL A 52 -4.63 1.41 9.89
N ILE A 53 -5.71 0.80 9.40
CA ILE A 53 -7.08 1.27 9.67
C ILE A 53 -7.56 0.82 11.06
N PHE A 54 -7.18 -0.39 11.48
CA PHE A 54 -7.69 -1.03 12.70
C PHE A 54 -6.83 -0.81 13.96
N PHE A 55 -5.50 -0.67 13.82
CA PHE A 55 -4.58 -0.59 14.95
C PHE A 55 -4.04 0.84 15.15
N ASP A 56 -4.06 1.32 16.40
CA ASP A 56 -3.25 2.46 16.87
C ASP A 56 -2.18 1.92 17.82
N GLY A 57 -1.01 1.58 17.30
CA GLY A 57 0.04 0.94 18.11
C GLY A 57 -0.45 -0.36 18.75
N ASN A 58 -0.53 -0.40 20.10
CA ASN A 58 -0.86 -1.59 20.89
C ASN A 58 -2.34 -1.75 21.26
N HIS A 59 -3.20 -0.79 20.93
CA HIS A 59 -4.64 -0.86 21.23
C HIS A 59 -5.46 -0.98 19.96
N LEU A 60 -6.41 -1.92 19.96
CA LEU A 60 -7.47 -1.97 18.97
C LEU A 60 -8.28 -0.69 19.10
N ARG A 61 -8.27 0.15 18.07
CA ARG A 61 -9.05 1.39 18.06
C ARG A 61 -10.53 1.01 18.20
N GLY A 62 -11.24 1.64 19.12
CA GLY A 62 -12.66 1.39 19.34
C GLY A 62 -13.43 1.57 18.03
N VAL A 63 -14.08 0.50 17.56
CA VAL A 63 -14.71 0.40 16.23
C VAL A 63 -15.71 1.52 15.94
N ILE A 64 -16.36 2.05 16.98
CA ILE A 64 -17.43 3.04 16.85
C ILE A 64 -16.94 4.49 16.71
N ASN A 65 -15.77 4.84 17.28
CA ASN A 65 -15.28 6.23 17.33
C ASN A 65 -13.99 6.45 16.55
N ASN A 66 -13.67 5.55 15.62
CA ASN A 66 -12.42 5.62 14.87
C ASN A 66 -12.62 6.32 13.51
N PRO A 67 -12.12 7.54 13.31
CA PRO A 67 -12.28 8.29 12.06
C PRO A 67 -11.68 7.57 10.84
N TYR A 68 -10.71 6.68 11.06
CA TYR A 68 -10.07 5.91 9.99
C TYR A 68 -10.98 4.86 9.36
N ILE A 69 -11.88 4.24 10.13
CA ILE A 69 -12.82 3.22 9.61
C ILE A 69 -13.86 3.90 8.71
N TYR A 70 -14.45 5.01 9.16
CA TYR A 70 -15.41 5.78 8.37
C TYR A 70 -14.78 6.32 7.09
N ALA A 71 -13.55 6.84 7.17
CA ALA A 71 -12.83 7.30 6.00
C ALA A 71 -12.48 6.16 5.02
N ALA A 72 -12.14 4.97 5.51
CA ALA A 72 -11.87 3.81 4.65
C ALA A 72 -13.13 3.36 3.90
N ILE A 73 -14.27 3.26 4.57
CA ILE A 73 -15.56 2.92 3.94
C ILE A 73 -15.93 3.96 2.89
N PHE A 74 -15.80 5.24 3.23
CA PHE A 74 -16.08 6.33 2.29
C PHE A 74 -15.14 6.31 1.08
N CYS A 75 -13.86 6.04 1.30
CA CYS A 75 -12.87 5.88 0.23
C CYS A 75 -13.24 4.74 -0.72
N ILE A 76 -13.69 3.58 -0.20
CA ILE A 76 -14.12 2.44 -1.03
C ILE A 76 -15.33 2.82 -1.89
N VAL A 77 -16.32 3.50 -1.31
CA VAL A 77 -17.53 3.95 -2.02
C VAL A 77 -17.17 4.94 -3.13
N ILE A 78 -16.32 5.92 -2.83
CA ILE A 78 -15.83 6.89 -3.82
C ILE A 78 -15.02 6.20 -4.92
N ALA A 79 -14.11 5.28 -4.56
CA ALA A 79 -13.28 4.59 -5.54
C ALA A 79 -14.11 3.75 -6.51
N MET A 80 -15.23 3.18 -6.05
CA MET A 80 -16.17 2.48 -6.94
C MET A 80 -16.93 3.43 -7.86
N TYR A 81 -17.28 4.63 -7.39
CA TYR A 81 -18.08 5.59 -8.16
C TYR A 81 -17.23 6.41 -9.13
N LEU A 82 -16.00 6.76 -8.75
CA LEU A 82 -15.11 7.60 -9.54
C LEU A 82 -14.21 6.75 -10.43
N LYS A 83 -14.48 6.75 -11.74
CA LYS A 83 -13.59 6.17 -12.77
C LYS A 83 -12.20 6.86 -12.86
N LYS A 84 -11.93 7.87 -12.02
CA LYS A 84 -10.70 8.66 -11.99
C LYS A 84 -10.01 8.49 -10.63
N VAL A 85 -8.91 7.72 -10.62
CA VAL A 85 -8.14 7.41 -9.40
C VAL A 85 -7.70 8.68 -8.66
N LEU A 86 -7.16 9.67 -9.37
CA LEU A 86 -6.68 10.91 -8.76
C LEU A 86 -7.78 11.65 -7.98
N LEU A 87 -8.99 11.72 -8.56
CA LEU A 87 -10.11 12.45 -7.98
C LEU A 87 -10.69 11.68 -6.78
N SER A 88 -10.66 10.34 -6.82
CA SER A 88 -11.00 9.49 -5.68
C SER A 88 -10.03 9.68 -4.51
N VAL A 89 -8.74 9.79 -4.78
CA VAL A 89 -7.71 10.01 -3.75
C VAL A 89 -7.90 11.39 -3.09
N ILE A 90 -8.07 12.45 -3.89
CA ILE A 90 -8.27 13.80 -3.35
C ILE A 90 -9.57 13.88 -2.53
N ALA A 91 -10.66 13.31 -3.02
CA ALA A 91 -11.95 13.33 -2.33
C ALA A 91 -11.91 12.56 -1.00
N SER A 92 -11.29 11.38 -0.98
CA SER A 92 -11.14 10.58 0.25
C SER A 92 -10.22 11.24 1.27
N LEU A 93 -9.12 11.86 0.84
CA LEU A 93 -8.25 12.68 1.70
C LEU A 93 -9.00 13.86 2.31
N GLY A 94 -9.74 14.61 1.49
CA GLY A 94 -10.53 15.75 1.97
C GLY A 94 -11.54 15.34 3.04
N PHE A 95 -12.26 14.23 2.83
CA PHE A 95 -13.21 13.70 3.80
C PHE A 95 -12.53 13.21 5.08
N PHE A 96 -11.38 12.53 4.97
CA PHE A 96 -10.61 12.10 6.13
C PHE A 96 -10.17 13.29 7.00
N TYR A 97 -9.64 14.35 6.38
CA TYR A 97 -9.26 15.56 7.12
C TYR A 97 -10.46 16.24 7.77
N PHE A 98 -11.60 16.28 7.06
CA PHE A 98 -12.84 16.86 7.60
C PHE A 98 -13.33 16.09 8.84
N ILE A 99 -13.33 14.76 8.79
CA ILE A 99 -13.78 13.92 9.90
C ILE A 99 -12.79 13.97 11.08
N ASN A 100 -11.48 14.06 10.80
CA ASN A 100 -10.46 14.20 11.83
C ASN A 100 -10.59 15.55 12.54
N PHE A 101 -10.85 16.62 11.79
CA PHE A 101 -11.09 17.95 12.35
C PHE A 101 -12.34 17.98 13.24
N LEU A 102 -13.44 17.32 12.84
CA LEU A 102 -14.67 17.27 13.62
C LEU A 102 -14.54 16.47 14.93
N ILE A 103 -13.70 15.43 14.96
CA ILE A 103 -13.52 14.57 16.13
C ILE A 103 -12.53 15.16 17.16
N ASN A 104 -11.61 16.02 16.70
CA ASN A 104 -10.50 16.56 17.49
C ASN A 104 -10.76 18.01 17.95
N TYR A 105 -11.98 18.51 17.77
CA TYR A 105 -12.47 19.82 18.24
C TYR A 105 -13.59 19.57 19.26
#